data_AF-A0A9D1HGN4-F1
#
_entry.id   AF-A0A9D1HGN4-F1
#
_cell.length_a   1.000
_cell.length_b   1.000
_cell.length_c   1.000
_cell.angle_alpha   90.00
_cell.angle_beta   90.00
_cell.angle_gamma   90.00
#
_symmetry.space_group_name_H-M   'P 1'
#
loop_
_entity.id
_entity.type
_entity.pdbx_description
1 polymer ?
#
loop_
_entity_poly.entity_id
_entity_poly.type
_entity_poly.pdbx_seq_one_letter_code
_entity_poly.pdbx_strand_id
1 'polypeptide(L)'
;MFIVNGVSGSSLHCINFGAATDAADESGKLETNTIEYIHKGDGVDTLDEVIRTEEVGQKLVYVTVQLTNASDEELRNILYKFSFIGLTEDEETYSYYFRQKEAKDEDWRIDKMATSSMGGFGEMQYNDISCEADKNHILVMQPGETATIHVARVVNEDELDKMYLVFTPIDGDLAFTPDTLVNGYVDIRQ
;
A
#
# COMPACT_ATOMS: atom_id res chain seq x y z
N MET A 1 -17.85 9.49 11.70
CA MET A 1 -17.28 9.98 10.42
C MET A 1 -15.90 10.51 10.73
N PHE A 2 -14.89 10.15 9.92
CA PHE A 2 -13.51 10.60 10.12
C PHE A 2 -13.12 11.59 9.03
N ILE A 3 -12.21 12.52 9.33
CA ILE A 3 -11.63 13.46 8.35
C ILE A 3 -10.11 13.29 8.38
N VAL A 4 -9.50 13.12 7.20
CA VAL A 4 -8.04 13.07 7.01
C VAL A 4 -7.54 14.50 6.78
N ASN A 5 -6.86 15.08 7.77
CA ASN A 5 -6.54 16.52 7.80
C ASN A 5 -5.13 16.91 7.31
N GLY A 6 -4.39 16.00 6.64
CA GLY A 6 -3.11 16.34 5.98
C GLY A 6 -2.11 15.20 5.95
N VAL A 7 -1.15 15.31 5.02
CA VAL A 7 0.00 14.41 4.83
C VAL A 7 1.29 15.24 4.91
N SER A 8 2.20 14.89 5.82
CA SER A 8 3.53 15.49 5.89
C SER A 8 4.60 14.43 6.21
N GLY A 9 5.79 14.60 5.65
CA GLY A 9 6.93 13.72 5.89
C GLY A 9 7.79 14.21 7.06
N SER A 10 7.94 13.40 8.11
CA SER A 10 9.00 13.58 9.12
C SER A 10 9.11 12.38 10.08
N SER A 11 10.36 12.01 10.40
CA SER A 11 10.83 11.19 11.54
C SER A 11 10.31 9.74 11.67
N LEU A 12 11.08 8.78 11.14
CA LEU A 12 10.99 7.35 11.43
C LEU A 12 11.43 7.05 12.88
N HIS A 13 10.50 6.98 13.84
CA HIS A 13 10.86 6.54 15.20
C HIS A 13 10.22 5.21 15.62
N CYS A 14 9.16 4.74 14.94
CA CYS A 14 8.39 3.59 15.44
C CYS A 14 7.78 2.67 14.36
N ILE A 15 8.26 2.72 13.12
CA ILE A 15 7.82 1.77 12.09
C ILE A 15 8.39 0.38 12.41
N ASN A 16 7.51 -0.56 12.79
CA ASN A 16 7.88 -1.96 12.92
C ASN A 16 8.00 -2.60 11.53
N PHE A 17 9.24 -2.78 11.07
CA PHE A 17 9.55 -3.43 9.80
C PHE A 17 9.33 -4.96 9.79
N GLY A 18 8.30 -5.47 10.49
CA GLY A 18 8.00 -6.91 10.55
C GLY A 18 8.00 -7.58 9.17
N ALA A 19 8.56 -8.78 9.07
CA ALA A 19 8.82 -9.56 7.85
C ALA A 19 9.62 -8.86 6.71
N ALA A 20 9.98 -7.59 6.86
CA ALA A 20 10.66 -6.80 5.84
C ALA A 20 12.19 -6.80 5.94
N THR A 21 12.76 -7.76 6.67
CA THR A 21 14.21 -7.99 6.67
C THR A 21 14.76 -8.30 5.27
N ASP A 22 13.90 -8.56 4.29
CA ASP A 22 14.31 -8.92 2.92
C ASP A 22 14.33 -7.73 1.94
N ALA A 23 13.83 -6.54 2.34
CA ALA A 23 13.73 -5.38 1.44
C ALA A 23 14.89 -4.37 1.58
N ALA A 24 15.67 -4.46 2.65
CA ALA A 24 16.79 -3.57 2.91
C ALA A 24 18.05 -4.34 3.31
N ASP A 25 19.23 -3.84 2.93
CA ASP A 25 20.51 -4.42 3.27
C ASP A 25 20.88 -4.19 4.75
N GLU A 26 22.03 -4.74 5.18
CA GLU A 26 22.55 -4.57 6.54
C GLU A 26 22.80 -3.09 6.93
N SER A 27 22.87 -2.18 5.96
CA SER A 27 23.02 -0.74 6.17
C SER A 27 21.67 0.01 6.24
N GLY A 28 20.55 -0.68 6.02
CA GLY A 28 19.21 -0.10 5.96
C GLY A 28 18.89 0.57 4.63
N LYS A 29 19.69 0.33 3.59
CA LYS A 29 19.41 0.81 2.23
C LYS A 29 18.44 -0.16 1.57
N LEU A 30 17.39 0.36 0.94
CA LEU A 30 16.47 -0.47 0.16
C LEU A 30 17.20 -1.13 -1.01
N GLU A 31 17.03 -2.44 -1.12
CA GLU A 31 17.59 -3.23 -2.19
C GLU A 31 16.80 -3.03 -3.49
N THR A 32 17.40 -3.43 -4.60
CA THR A 32 16.71 -3.42 -5.89
C THR A 32 15.66 -4.53 -5.90
N ASN A 33 14.45 -4.22 -6.37
CA ASN A 33 13.42 -5.23 -6.55
C ASN A 33 13.64 -5.99 -7.85
N THR A 34 13.68 -7.32 -7.79
CA THR A 34 13.68 -8.20 -8.95
C THR A 34 12.27 -8.70 -9.17
N ILE A 35 11.72 -8.42 -10.36
CA ILE A 35 10.36 -8.79 -10.75
C ILE A 35 10.44 -9.80 -11.88
N GLU A 36 9.88 -10.99 -11.65
CA GLU A 36 9.79 -12.06 -12.65
C GLU A 36 8.36 -12.23 -13.14
N TYR A 37 8.20 -12.30 -14.46
CA TYR A 37 6.94 -12.58 -15.13
C TYR A 37 6.94 -14.01 -15.63
N ILE A 38 5.92 -14.76 -15.23
CA ILE A 38 5.93 -16.22 -15.29
C ILE A 38 4.71 -16.73 -16.06
N HIS A 39 4.97 -17.59 -17.04
CA HIS A 39 3.98 -18.49 -17.62
C HIS A 39 3.89 -19.74 -16.75
N LYS A 40 2.68 -20.10 -16.33
CA LYS A 40 2.49 -21.31 -15.54
C LYS A 40 2.54 -22.53 -16.45
N GLY A 41 3.31 -23.51 -16.02
CA GLY A 41 3.20 -24.86 -16.55
C GLY A 41 1.83 -25.46 -16.23
N ASP A 42 1.48 -26.53 -16.92
CA ASP A 42 0.27 -27.32 -16.62
C ASP A 42 0.38 -28.15 -15.33
N GLY A 43 1.57 -28.17 -14.71
CA GLY A 43 1.85 -28.93 -13.50
C GLY A 43 1.92 -30.44 -13.72
N VAL A 44 1.97 -30.89 -14.98
CA VAL A 44 2.03 -32.30 -15.38
C VAL A 44 3.21 -32.54 -16.32
N ASP A 45 3.19 -31.91 -17.50
CA ASP A 45 4.17 -32.10 -18.58
C ASP A 45 5.10 -30.88 -18.73
N THR A 46 4.71 -29.72 -18.19
CA THR A 46 5.44 -28.46 -18.32
C THR A 46 5.63 -27.77 -16.97
N LEU A 47 6.80 -27.15 -16.77
CA LEU A 47 7.14 -26.33 -15.60
C LEU A 47 6.82 -24.86 -15.87
N ASP A 48 6.79 -24.07 -14.79
CA ASP A 48 6.72 -22.62 -14.86
C ASP A 48 7.94 -22.06 -15.60
N GLU A 49 7.70 -21.11 -16.51
CA GLU A 49 8.73 -20.45 -17.32
C GLU A 49 8.79 -18.96 -16.98
N VAL A 50 9.98 -18.47 -16.61
CA VAL A 50 10.25 -17.03 -16.48
C VAL A 50 10.49 -16.47 -17.88
N ILE A 51 9.58 -15.64 -18.35
CA ILE A 51 9.61 -15.07 -19.70
C ILE A 51 10.23 -13.67 -19.74
N ARG A 52 10.22 -12.97 -18.60
CA ARG A 52 10.82 -11.64 -18.45
C ARG A 52 11.25 -11.43 -17.00
N THR A 53 12.40 -10.77 -16.83
CA THR A 53 12.89 -10.29 -15.54
C THR A 53 13.17 -8.80 -15.63
N GLU A 54 12.77 -8.05 -14.62
CA GLU A 54 13.03 -6.62 -14.47
C GLU A 54 13.69 -6.35 -13.13
N GLU A 55 14.58 -5.35 -13.10
CA GLU A 55 15.14 -4.80 -11.88
C GLU A 55 14.68 -3.36 -11.71
N VAL A 56 14.13 -3.04 -10.54
CA VAL A 56 13.50 -1.75 -10.27
C VAL A 56 13.98 -1.22 -8.92
N GLY A 57 14.44 0.04 -8.90
CA GLY A 57 14.76 0.74 -7.65
C GLY A 57 13.55 0.88 -6.74
N GLN A 58 13.77 1.08 -5.44
CA GLN A 58 12.69 1.18 -4.46
C GLN A 58 12.82 2.41 -3.57
N LYS A 59 11.68 2.95 -3.14
CA LYS A 59 11.59 4.01 -2.13
C LYS A 59 10.63 3.65 -1.03
N LEU A 60 10.89 4.19 0.16
CA LEU A 60 9.92 4.20 1.26
C LEU A 60 9.02 5.41 1.10
N VAL A 61 7.74 5.18 0.83
CA VAL A 61 6.71 6.22 0.90
C VAL A 61 6.22 6.27 2.34
N TYR A 62 6.32 7.44 2.97
CA TYR A 62 5.93 7.68 4.35
C TYR A 62 4.87 8.78 4.40
N VAL A 63 3.78 8.52 5.12
CA VAL A 63 2.62 9.40 5.20
C VAL A 63 2.24 9.57 6.67
N THR A 64 2.14 10.83 7.11
CA THR A 64 1.47 11.18 8.36
C THR A 64 -0.02 11.39 8.09
N VAL A 65 -0.89 10.78 8.87
CA VAL A 65 -2.34 10.92 8.77
C VAL A 65 -2.87 11.46 10.09
N GLN A 66 -3.68 12.52 10.02
CA GLN A 66 -4.45 13.01 11.15
C GLN A 66 -5.88 12.48 11.06
N LEU A 67 -6.26 11.63 12.02
CA LEU A 67 -7.58 11.03 12.13
C LEU A 67 -8.38 11.74 13.23
N THR A 68 -9.39 12.51 12.85
CA THR A 68 -10.24 13.23 13.82
C THR A 68 -11.61 12.56 13.99
N ASN A 69 -12.05 12.36 15.24
CA ASN A 69 -13.43 11.98 15.52
C ASN A 69 -14.35 13.19 15.30
N ALA A 70 -15.08 13.21 14.19
CA ALA A 70 -16.00 14.29 13.84
C ALA A 70 -17.44 14.06 14.35
N SER A 71 -17.72 12.99 15.10
CA SER A 71 -19.02 12.82 15.76
C SER A 71 -19.09 13.55 17.10
N ASP A 72 -20.29 13.59 17.65
CA ASP A 72 -20.61 14.06 19.01
C ASP A 72 -20.57 12.94 20.06
N GLU A 73 -20.17 11.73 19.67
CA GLU A 73 -20.08 10.55 20.54
C GLU A 73 -18.63 10.07 20.73
N GLU A 74 -18.35 9.47 21.89
CA GLU A 74 -17.09 8.77 22.14
C GLU A 74 -17.00 7.49 21.29
N LEU A 75 -15.93 7.37 20.53
CA LEU A 75 -15.63 6.17 19.74
C LEU A 75 -14.72 5.24 20.53
N ARG A 76 -14.93 3.92 20.40
CA ARG A 76 -14.15 2.89 21.08
C ARG A 76 -13.73 1.78 20.12
N ASN A 77 -12.59 1.15 20.39
CA ASN A 77 -12.05 0.03 19.62
C ASN A 77 -12.03 0.31 18.10
N ILE A 78 -11.52 1.47 17.72
CA ILE A 78 -11.47 1.92 16.33
C ILE A 78 -10.37 1.14 15.63
N LEU A 79 -10.74 0.33 14.64
CA LEU A 79 -9.79 -0.30 13.73
C LEU A 79 -9.48 0.70 12.61
N TYR A 80 -8.21 1.01 12.39
CA TYR A 80 -7.81 1.81 11.24
C TYR A 80 -7.05 0.93 10.24
N LYS A 81 -7.37 1.07 8.95
CA LYS A 81 -6.68 0.35 7.88
C LYS A 81 -6.48 1.30 6.70
N PHE A 82 -5.23 1.46 6.30
CA PHE A 82 -4.85 2.21 5.12
C PHE A 82 -4.33 1.25 4.05
N SER A 83 -4.62 1.57 2.80
CA SER A 83 -4.05 0.87 1.65
C SER A 83 -3.38 1.88 0.73
N PHE A 84 -2.23 1.46 0.18
CA PHE A 84 -1.49 2.20 -0.82
C PHE A 84 -1.83 1.58 -2.16
N ILE A 85 -2.55 2.31 -3.02
CA ILE A 85 -3.02 1.77 -4.29
C ILE A 85 -2.39 2.52 -5.45
N GLY A 86 -2.21 1.82 -6.57
CA GLY A 86 -1.87 2.42 -7.85
C GLY A 86 -3.16 2.77 -8.61
N LEU A 87 -3.28 4.01 -9.09
CA LEU A 87 -4.32 4.42 -10.04
C LEU A 87 -3.68 5.00 -11.29
N THR A 88 -4.30 4.74 -12.44
CA THR A 88 -4.09 5.47 -13.69
C THR A 88 -5.33 6.29 -14.02
N GLU A 89 -5.11 7.42 -14.68
CA GLU A 89 -6.15 8.36 -15.10
C GLU A 89 -6.16 8.45 -16.63
N ASP A 90 -7.34 8.46 -17.23
CA ASP A 90 -7.57 8.91 -18.60
C ASP A 90 -8.50 10.13 -18.61
N GLU A 91 -8.86 10.64 -19.79
CA GLU A 91 -9.66 11.88 -19.91
C GLU A 91 -11.05 11.80 -19.23
N GLU A 92 -11.55 10.60 -18.91
CA GLU A 92 -12.91 10.39 -18.40
C GLU A 92 -12.98 9.65 -17.05
N THR A 93 -11.97 8.88 -16.66
CA THR A 93 -12.03 8.01 -15.46
C THR A 93 -10.67 7.69 -14.82
N TYR A 94 -10.75 7.13 -13.61
CA TYR A 94 -9.65 6.44 -12.93
C TYR A 94 -9.80 4.92 -13.06
N SER A 95 -8.67 4.21 -13.11
CA SER A 95 -8.58 2.74 -13.09
C SER A 95 -7.49 2.27 -12.13
N TYR A 96 -7.66 1.10 -11.52
CA TYR A 96 -6.59 0.49 -10.74
C TYR A 96 -5.41 0.09 -11.62
N TYR A 97 -4.23 0.53 -11.22
CA TYR A 97 -2.97 0.09 -11.80
C TYR A 97 -2.53 -1.22 -11.15
N PHE A 98 -2.31 -2.23 -11.99
CA PHE A 98 -1.65 -3.47 -11.60
C PHE A 98 -0.52 -3.74 -12.59
N ARG A 99 0.74 -3.73 -12.13
CA ARG A 99 1.91 -3.98 -13.00
C ARG A 99 1.75 -5.22 -13.86
N GLN A 100 1.27 -6.33 -13.29
CA GLN A 100 1.03 -7.57 -14.04
C GLN A 100 0.05 -7.37 -15.22
N LYS A 101 -0.96 -6.51 -15.05
CA LYS A 101 -1.97 -6.22 -16.09
C LYS A 101 -1.41 -5.33 -17.20
N GLU A 102 -0.50 -4.41 -16.87
CA GLU A 102 0.16 -3.54 -17.84
C GLU A 102 1.33 -4.25 -18.56
N ALA A 103 1.90 -5.27 -17.92
CA ALA A 103 3.06 -6.00 -18.41
C ALA A 103 2.78 -6.95 -19.59
N LYS A 104 1.51 -7.08 -20.00
CA LYS A 104 1.04 -8.13 -20.92
C LYS A 104 1.88 -8.18 -22.20
N ASP A 105 2.30 -9.40 -22.52
CA ASP A 105 3.07 -9.71 -23.72
C ASP A 105 2.15 -9.94 -24.93
N GLU A 106 2.76 -10.29 -26.08
CA GLU A 106 2.05 -10.50 -27.36
C GLU A 106 0.94 -11.57 -27.26
N ASP A 107 1.10 -12.54 -26.34
CA ASP A 107 0.15 -13.63 -26.09
C ASP A 107 -0.86 -13.32 -24.96
N TRP A 108 -0.80 -12.12 -24.37
CA TRP A 108 -1.70 -11.65 -23.32
C TRP A 108 -1.70 -12.53 -22.06
N ARG A 109 -0.62 -13.29 -21.80
CA ARG A 109 -0.67 -14.44 -20.87
C ARG A 109 0.36 -14.43 -19.75
N ILE A 110 0.53 -13.32 -19.04
CA ILE A 110 1.28 -13.37 -17.77
C ILE A 110 0.42 -13.99 -16.66
N ASP A 111 0.69 -15.26 -16.35
CA ASP A 111 -0.06 -16.05 -15.36
C ASP A 111 0.30 -15.68 -13.90
N LYS A 112 1.55 -15.25 -13.66
CA LYS A 112 2.05 -14.89 -12.33
C LYS A 112 3.15 -13.84 -12.40
N MET A 113 3.23 -13.01 -11.36
CA MET A 113 4.37 -12.14 -11.06
C MET A 113 5.00 -12.58 -9.74
N ALA A 114 6.31 -12.79 -9.70
CA ALA A 114 7.07 -12.99 -8.48
C ALA A 114 7.97 -11.76 -8.23
N THR A 115 8.10 -11.36 -6.97
CA THR A 115 8.83 -10.14 -6.57
C THR A 115 9.78 -10.50 -5.43
N SER A 116 11.03 -10.08 -5.51
CA SER A 116 12.02 -10.30 -4.43
C SER A 116 11.79 -9.36 -3.25
N SER A 117 11.04 -8.28 -3.45
CA SER A 117 10.69 -7.31 -2.41
C SER A 117 9.18 -7.16 -2.22
N MET A 118 8.79 -6.53 -1.11
CA MET A 118 7.41 -6.22 -0.77
C MET A 118 6.78 -5.09 -1.62
N GLY A 119 7.51 -4.54 -2.59
CA GLY A 119 7.07 -3.46 -3.48
C GLY A 119 5.75 -3.76 -4.22
N GLY A 120 5.40 -5.03 -4.43
CA GLY A 120 4.20 -5.45 -5.14
C GLY A 120 2.89 -5.58 -4.32
N PHE A 121 2.90 -5.40 -3.00
CA PHE A 121 1.72 -5.68 -2.14
C PHE A 121 0.94 -4.41 -1.75
N GLY A 122 -0.37 -4.34 -2.03
CA GLY A 122 -1.22 -3.15 -1.87
C GLY A 122 -1.53 -2.67 -0.44
N GLU A 123 -1.27 -3.47 0.60
CA GLU A 123 -1.66 -3.13 1.98
C GLU A 123 -0.61 -2.27 2.70
N MET A 124 -1.02 -1.51 3.74
CA MET A 124 -0.08 -0.85 4.64
C MET A 124 0.83 -1.89 5.30
N GLN A 125 2.14 -1.71 5.17
CA GLN A 125 3.14 -2.62 5.73
C GLN A 125 3.59 -2.15 7.11
N TYR A 126 3.54 -0.83 7.33
CA TYR A 126 4.12 -0.18 8.48
C TYR A 126 3.14 0.83 9.07
N ASN A 127 2.93 0.78 10.38
CA ASN A 127 2.16 1.75 11.16
C ASN A 127 2.65 1.81 12.62
N ASP A 128 2.46 2.93 13.32
CA ASP A 128 3.19 3.18 14.57
C ASP A 128 2.40 3.73 15.77
N ILE A 129 1.06 3.80 15.76
CA ILE A 129 0.29 4.39 16.89
C ILE A 129 0.63 3.75 18.23
N SER A 130 0.91 2.44 18.24
CA SER A 130 1.55 1.80 19.36
C SER A 130 2.80 1.14 18.82
N CYS A 131 3.96 1.40 19.42
CA CYS A 131 5.21 0.68 19.15
C CYS A 131 5.14 -0.83 19.49
N GLU A 132 3.93 -1.39 19.59
CA GLU A 132 3.62 -2.80 19.74
C GLU A 132 3.25 -3.34 18.35
N ALA A 133 3.99 -4.35 17.91
CA ALA A 133 3.65 -5.12 16.71
C ALA A 133 2.18 -5.53 16.72
N ASP A 134 1.51 -5.46 15.57
CA ASP A 134 0.19 -6.02 15.31
C ASP A 134 -1.03 -5.29 15.91
N LYS A 135 -0.95 -3.98 16.17
CA LYS A 135 -2.09 -3.20 16.72
C LYS A 135 -2.44 -1.97 15.89
N ASN A 136 -3.28 -2.16 14.87
CA ASN A 136 -3.92 -1.07 14.14
C ASN A 136 -5.23 -0.58 14.81
N HIS A 137 -5.20 -0.40 16.14
CA HIS A 137 -6.37 -0.04 16.93
C HIS A 137 -6.15 1.22 17.77
N ILE A 138 -7.17 2.10 17.81
CA ILE A 138 -7.29 3.20 18.76
C ILE A 138 -8.38 2.82 19.77
N LEU A 139 -8.03 2.71 21.05
CA LEU A 139 -8.94 2.18 22.08
C LEU A 139 -10.14 3.10 22.36
N VAL A 140 -9.90 4.41 22.44
CA VAL A 140 -10.91 5.44 22.71
C VAL A 140 -10.55 6.70 21.94
N MET A 141 -11.56 7.40 21.40
CA MET A 141 -11.39 8.74 20.82
C MET A 141 -12.63 9.59 21.17
N GLN A 142 -12.41 10.68 21.90
CA GLN A 142 -13.45 11.63 22.28
C GLN A 142 -13.95 12.46 21.08
N PRO A 143 -15.15 13.05 21.14
CA PRO A 143 -15.62 14.02 20.15
C PRO A 143 -14.58 15.13 19.92
N GLY A 144 -14.18 15.34 18.66
CA GLY A 144 -13.18 16.33 18.25
C GLY A 144 -11.72 15.96 18.52
N GLU A 145 -11.45 14.82 19.17
CA GLU A 145 -10.08 14.34 19.39
C GLU A 145 -9.43 13.93 18.05
N THR A 146 -8.13 14.19 17.93
CA THR A 146 -7.34 13.84 16.75
C THR A 146 -6.19 12.93 17.14
N ALA A 147 -6.11 11.77 16.50
CA ALA A 147 -4.94 10.91 16.55
C ALA A 147 -4.02 11.20 15.36
N THR A 148 -2.71 11.15 15.60
CA THR A 148 -1.70 11.14 14.53
C THR A 148 -1.27 9.71 14.30
N ILE A 149 -1.27 9.30 13.03
CA ILE A 149 -0.93 7.96 12.57
C ILE A 149 0.18 8.12 11.55
N HIS A 150 1.27 7.39 11.67
CA HIS A 150 2.24 7.31 10.58
C HIS A 150 2.08 5.97 9.88
N VAL A 151 1.99 6.00 8.55
CA VAL A 151 1.93 4.81 7.71
C VAL A 151 3.01 4.86 6.65
N ALA A 152 3.57 3.71 6.32
CA ALA A 152 4.56 3.63 5.27
C ALA A 152 4.47 2.33 4.47
N ARG A 153 5.04 2.38 3.26
CA ARG A 153 5.16 1.23 2.37
C ARG A 153 6.42 1.38 1.49
N VAL A 154 7.10 0.27 1.22
CA VAL A 154 8.12 0.21 0.16
C VAL A 154 7.42 0.11 -1.19
N VAL A 155 7.77 1.00 -2.13
CA VAL A 155 7.16 1.11 -3.45
C VAL A 155 8.26 1.11 -4.52
N ASN A 156 7.96 0.52 -5.68
CA ASN A 156 8.83 0.58 -6.84
C ASN A 156 8.94 2.04 -7.35
N GLU A 157 10.15 2.50 -7.67
CA GLU A 157 10.40 3.92 -8.01
C GLU A 157 9.63 4.41 -9.25
N ASP A 158 9.38 3.53 -10.20
CA ASP A 158 8.64 3.80 -11.46
C ASP A 158 7.10 3.72 -11.29
N GLU A 159 6.62 3.52 -10.06
CA GLU A 159 5.20 3.51 -9.71
C GLU A 159 4.80 4.68 -8.80
N LEU A 160 5.74 5.55 -8.41
CA LEU A 160 5.46 6.67 -7.51
C LEU A 160 4.44 7.66 -8.07
N ASP A 161 4.40 7.81 -9.38
CA ASP A 161 3.46 8.65 -10.13
C ASP A 161 2.03 8.07 -10.22
N LYS A 162 1.79 6.91 -9.60
CA LYS A 162 0.48 6.22 -9.60
C LYS A 162 -0.14 6.14 -8.21
N MET A 163 0.53 6.64 -7.17
CA MET A 163 0.19 6.32 -5.79
C MET A 163 -0.94 7.14 -5.20
N TYR A 164 -1.91 6.45 -4.59
CA TYR A 164 -2.97 7.03 -3.77
C TYR A 164 -3.06 6.31 -2.42
N LEU A 165 -3.39 7.05 -1.37
CA LEU A 165 -3.71 6.50 -0.05
C LEU A 165 -5.22 6.45 0.13
N VAL A 166 -5.73 5.30 0.60
CA VAL A 166 -7.16 5.09 0.85
C VAL A 166 -7.37 4.56 2.26
N PHE A 167 -8.35 5.13 2.97
CA PHE A 167 -8.87 4.54 4.20
C PHE A 167 -9.85 3.43 3.85
N THR A 168 -9.42 2.18 4.01
CA THR A 168 -10.17 1.00 3.55
C THR A 168 -11.07 0.43 4.64
N PRO A 169 -12.33 0.08 4.33
CA PRO A 169 -13.15 -0.70 5.24
C PRO A 169 -12.58 -2.10 5.47
N ILE A 170 -13.05 -2.74 6.53
CA ILE A 170 -12.53 -3.99 7.12
C ILE A 170 -12.50 -5.15 6.11
N ASP A 171 -13.34 -5.11 5.07
CA ASP A 171 -13.58 -6.23 4.14
C ASP A 171 -12.75 -6.19 2.83
N GLY A 172 -11.72 -5.34 2.75
CA GLY A 172 -10.53 -5.63 1.93
C GLY A 172 -10.64 -5.60 0.39
N ASP A 173 -11.79 -5.31 -0.21
CA ASP A 173 -11.87 -5.22 -1.66
C ASP A 173 -11.33 -3.88 -2.19
N LEU A 174 -10.34 -3.95 -3.09
CA LEU A 174 -9.88 -2.86 -3.96
C LEU A 174 -11.00 -2.52 -4.96
N ALA A 175 -12.10 -1.95 -4.46
CA ALA A 175 -13.26 -1.56 -5.23
C ALA A 175 -13.57 -0.07 -5.00
N PHE A 176 -13.96 0.63 -6.07
CA PHE A 176 -14.57 1.95 -5.93
C PHE A 176 -15.95 1.78 -5.30
N THR A 177 -16.02 1.88 -3.97
CA THR A 177 -17.28 1.84 -3.22
C THR A 177 -17.72 3.24 -2.82
N PRO A 178 -19.01 3.49 -2.60
CA PRO A 178 -19.49 4.75 -2.02
C PRO A 178 -18.73 5.14 -0.74
N ASP A 179 -18.39 4.16 0.11
CA ASP A 179 -17.63 4.41 1.33
C ASP A 179 -16.20 4.89 1.05
N THR A 180 -15.50 4.32 0.06
CA THR A 180 -14.18 4.81 -0.36
C THR A 180 -14.23 6.20 -0.99
N LEU A 181 -15.33 6.55 -1.67
CA LEU A 181 -15.53 7.90 -2.21
C LEU A 181 -15.79 8.92 -1.09
N VAL A 182 -16.49 8.53 -0.03
CA VAL A 182 -16.73 9.38 1.15
C VAL A 182 -15.46 9.57 1.99
N ASN A 183 -14.70 8.49 2.19
CA ASN A 183 -13.43 8.55 2.94
C ASN A 183 -12.30 9.22 2.13
N GLY A 184 -12.42 9.21 0.80
CA GLY A 184 -11.53 9.87 -0.13
C GLY A 184 -10.33 9.03 -0.56
N TYR A 185 -9.92 9.26 -1.81
CA TYR A 185 -8.63 8.86 -2.35
C TYR A 185 -7.68 10.05 -2.22
N VAL A 186 -6.62 9.90 -1.42
CA VAL A 186 -5.64 10.97 -1.22
C VAL A 186 -4.51 10.77 -2.22
N ASP A 187 -4.36 11.72 -3.13
CA ASP A 187 -3.25 11.76 -4.07
C ASP A 187 -1.92 11.96 -3.31
N ILE A 188 -1.02 10.98 -3.46
CA ILE A 188 0.32 10.99 -2.85
C ILE A 188 1.43 10.80 -3.89
N ARG A 189 1.11 11.04 -5.18
CA ARG A 189 2.07 10.95 -6.28
C ARG A 189 3.27 11.87 -6.05
N GLN A 190 4.44 11.48 -6.57
CA GLN A 190 5.72 12.22 -6.45
C GLN A 190 6.29 12.60 -7.81
#